data_AF-A0A965FCS8-F1
#
_entry.id   AF-A0A965FCS8-F1
#
_cell.length_a   1.000
_cell.length_b   1.000
_cell.length_c   1.000
_cell.angle_alpha   90.00
_cell.angle_beta   90.00
_cell.angle_gamma   90.00
#
_symmetry.space_group_name_H-M   'P 1'
#
loop_
_entity.id
_entity.type
_entity.pdbx_description
1 polymer ?
#
loop_
_entity_poly.entity_id
_entity_poly.type
_entity_poly.pdbx_seq_one_letter_code
_entity_poly.pdbx_strand_id
1 'polypeptide(L)' 'MRIAELKPIKPIKPLTPSQMRINSLKQTVARSKDQLAVERDRQRRQREQERLRKRQVQVGNKAL' A
#
# COMPACT_ATOMS: atom_id res chain seq x y z
N MET A 1 -12.02 -29.11 -23.74
CA MET A 1 -13.08 -28.80 -22.75
C MET A 1 -14.37 -28.58 -23.50
N ARG A 2 -15.43 -29.29 -23.15
CA ARG A 2 -16.76 -29.13 -23.76
C ARG A 2 -17.56 -28.15 -22.90
N ILE A 3 -18.41 -27.32 -23.51
CA ILE A 3 -19.21 -26.28 -22.82
C ILE A 3 -20.05 -26.88 -21.66
N ALA A 4 -20.44 -28.16 -21.78
CA ALA A 4 -21.15 -28.93 -20.76
C ALA A 4 -20.36 -29.17 -19.44
N GLU A 5 -19.03 -28.99 -19.44
CA GLU A 5 -18.17 -29.16 -18.25
C GLU A 5 -18.01 -27.85 -17.45
N LEU A 6 -18.48 -26.71 -17.98
CA LEU A 6 -18.41 -25.42 -17.29
C LEU A 6 -19.51 -25.35 -16.22
N LYS A 7 -19.10 -25.38 -14.94
CA LYS A 7 -20.04 -25.16 -13.83
C LYS A 7 -20.66 -23.77 -13.96
N PRO A 8 -21.99 -23.62 -13.87
CA PRO A 8 -22.63 -22.32 -13.94
C PRO A 8 -22.14 -21.44 -12.79
N ILE A 9 -21.60 -20.27 -13.13
CA ILE A 9 -21.18 -19.27 -12.16
C ILE A 9 -22.44 -18.73 -11.51
N LYS A 10 -22.65 -19.04 -10.23
CA LYS A 10 -23.78 -18.52 -9.48
C LYS A 10 -23.64 -16.99 -9.37
N PRO A 11 -24.70 -16.21 -9.67
CA PRO A 11 -24.68 -14.78 -9.45
C PRO A 11 -24.40 -14.48 -7.97
N ILE A 12 -23.38 -13.67 -7.71
CA ILE A 12 -23.13 -13.17 -6.36
C ILE A 12 -24.24 -12.18 -6.05
N LYS A 13 -25.00 -12.46 -4.98
CA LYS A 13 -26.07 -11.57 -4.55
C LYS A 13 -25.49 -10.18 -4.24
N PRO A 14 -26.18 -9.09 -4.65
CA PRO A 14 -25.76 -7.76 -4.27
C PRO A 14 -25.79 -7.65 -2.74
N LEU A 15 -24.84 -6.89 -2.20
CA LEU A 15 -24.76 -6.63 -0.77
C LEU A 15 -25.99 -5.83 -0.33
N THR A 16 -26.52 -6.15 0.85
CA THR A 16 -27.54 -5.29 1.48
C THR A 16 -26.94 -3.91 1.79
N PRO A 17 -27.75 -2.85 1.96
CA PRO A 17 -27.23 -1.52 2.30
C PRO A 17 -26.29 -1.52 3.52
N SER A 18 -26.61 -2.29 4.56
CA SER A 18 -25.76 -2.46 5.74
C SER A 18 -24.43 -3.14 5.40
N GLN A 19 -24.45 -4.18 4.55
CA GLN A 19 -23.23 -4.87 4.11
C GLN A 19 -22.36 -3.98 3.22
N MET A 20 -22.97 -3.16 2.35
CA MET A 20 -22.25 -2.17 1.53
C MET A 20 -21.53 -1.13 2.39
N ARG A 21 -22.18 -0.65 3.46
CA ARG A 21 -21.58 0.28 4.41
C ARG A 21 -20.35 -0.32 5.08
N ILE A 22 -20.47 -1.55 5.59
CA ILE A 22 -19.34 -2.27 6.21
C ILE A 22 -18.20 -2.46 5.21
N ASN A 23 -18.52 -2.86 3.97
CA ASN A 23 -17.52 -3.03 2.92
C ASN A 23 -16.78 -1.72 2.63
N SER A 24 -17.52 -0.62 2.48
CA SER A 24 -16.95 0.72 2.24
C SER A 24 -16.04 1.17 3.39
N LEU A 25 -16.43 0.90 4.63
CA LEU A 25 -15.60 1.19 5.80
C LEU A 25 -14.31 0.35 5.79
N LYS A 26 -14.39 -0.95 5.49
CA LYS A 26 -13.20 -1.81 5.35
C LYS A 26 -12.26 -1.32 4.26
N GLN A 27 -12.79 -0.91 3.10
CA GLN A 27 -11.98 -0.34 2.03
C GLN A 27 -11.29 0.96 2.45
N THR A 28 -12.01 1.84 3.16
CA THR A 28 -11.46 3.09 3.67
C THR A 28 -10.30 2.81 4.63
N VAL A 29 -10.48 1.89 5.58
CA VAL A 29 -9.43 1.49 6.52
C VAL A 29 -8.21 0.90 5.80
N ALA A 30 -8.42 0.05 4.80
CA ALA A 30 -7.32 -0.52 4.01
C ALA A 30 -6.51 0.58 3.29
N ARG A 31 -7.20 1.49 2.58
CA ARG A 31 -6.55 2.61 1.88
C ARG A 31 -5.75 3.50 2.84
N SER A 32 -6.30 3.80 4.02
CA SER A 32 -5.60 4.60 5.02
C SER A 32 -4.36 3.91 5.58
N LYS A 33 -4.39 2.57 5.73
CA LYS A 33 -3.19 1.81 6.13
C LYS A 33 -2.11 1.85 5.06
N ASP A 34 -2.50 1.70 3.79
CA ASP A 34 -1.56 1.74 2.67
C ASP A 34 -0.91 3.12 2.54
N GLN A 35 -1.72 4.19 2.64
CA GLN A 35 -1.21 5.57 2.65
C GLN A 35 -0.21 5.81 3.78
N LEU A 36 -0.50 5.33 4.99
CA LEU A 36 0.40 5.46 6.12
C LEU A 36 1.70 4.66 5.93
N ALA A 37 1.64 3.48 5.32
CA ALA A 37 2.84 2.69 5.02
C ALA A 37 3.74 3.43 4.01
N VAL A 38 3.15 3.95 2.94
CA VAL A 38 3.88 4.75 1.93
C VAL A 38 4.55 5.97 2.55
N GLU A 39 3.85 6.68 3.44
CA GLU A 39 4.41 7.86 4.11
C GLU A 39 5.58 7.50 5.04
N ARG A 40 5.45 6.39 5.79
CA ARG A 40 6.55 5.88 6.63
C ARG A 40 7.78 5.51 5.80
N ASP A 41 7.59 4.87 4.65
CA ASP A 41 8.67 4.52 3.73
C ASP A 41 9.33 5.77 3.14
N ARG A 42 8.55 6.78 2.78
CA ARG A 42 9.05 8.07 2.29
C ARG A 42 9.95 8.73 3.33
N GLN A 43 9.49 8.81 4.57
CA GLN A 43 10.27 9.38 5.67
C GLN A 43 11.55 8.58 5.96
N ARG A 44 11.48 7.24 5.89
CA ARG A 44 12.66 6.39 6.04
C ARG A 44 13.70 6.69 4.97
N ARG A 45 13.30 6.74 3.70
CA ARG A 45 14.21 7.05 2.57
C ARG A 45 14.83 8.44 2.70
N GLN A 46 14.04 9.44 3.11
CA GLN A 46 14.55 10.79 3.37
C GLN A 46 15.63 10.80 4.44
N ARG A 47 15.40 10.11 5.58
CA ARG A 47 16.42 9.97 6.63
C ARG A 47 17.68 9.27 6.14
N GLU A 48 17.54 8.21 5.34
CA GLU A 48 18.70 7.50 4.78
C GLU A 48 19.49 8.38 3.81
N GLN A 49 18.83 9.11 2.92
CA GLN A 49 19.47 10.08 2.02
C GLN A 49 20.21 11.18 2.79
N GLU A 50 19.60 11.71 3.85
CA GLU A 50 20.23 12.73 4.69
C GLU A 50 21.50 12.18 5.39
N ARG A 51 21.43 10.95 5.89
CA ARG A 51 22.60 10.27 6.50
C ARG A 51 23.72 10.07 5.48
N LEU A 52 23.39 9.67 4.26
CA LEU A 52 24.37 9.54 3.17
C LEU A 52 25.01 10.88 2.82
N ARG A 53 24.20 11.95 2.69
CA ARG A 53 24.69 13.31 2.41
C ARG A 53 25.65 13.78 3.50
N LYS A 54 25.28 13.61 4.77
CA LYS A 54 26.12 13.97 5.92
C LYS A 54 27.45 13.21 5.90
N ARG A 55 27.42 11.91 5.60
CA ARG A 55 28.64 11.09 5.50
C ARG A 55 29.55 11.57 4.36
N GLN A 56 29.00 11.89 3.19
CA GLN A 56 29.79 12.39 2.06
C GLN A 56 30.49 13.72 2.39
N VAL A 57 29.76 14.67 3.00
CA VAL A 57 30.34 15.95 3.45
C VAL A 57 31.46 15.73 4.47
N GLN A 58 31.25 14.82 5.43
CA GLN A 58 32.27 14.51 6.44
C GLN A 58 33.54 13.91 5.83
N VAL A 59 33.40 13.00 4.85
CA VAL A 59 34.56 12.41 4.16
C VAL A 59 35.30 13.47 3.34
N GLY A 60 34.58 14.34 2.61
CA GLY A 60 35.19 15.43 1.84
C GLY A 60 35.97 16.41 2.73
N ASN A 61 35.42 16.80 3.87
CA ASN A 61 36.11 17.69 4.83
C ASN A 61 37.32 17.04 5.51
N LYS A 62 37.41 15.71 5.58
CA LYS A 62 38.56 15.01 6.17
C LYS A 62 39.70 14.83 5.16
N ALA A 63 39.43 15.00 3.87
CA ALA A 63 40.41 14.83 2.78
C ALA A 63 41.10 16.14 2.37
N LEU A 64 40.73 17.27 3.00
CA LEU A 64 41.38 18.58 2.90
C LEU A 64 42.14 18.86 4.20
#